data_AF-A0A135TCV8-F1
#
_entry.id   AF-A0A135TCV8-F1
#
_cell.length_a   1.000
_cell.length_b   1.000
_cell.length_c   1.000
_cell.angle_alpha   90.00
_cell.angle_beta   90.00
_cell.angle_gamma   90.00
#
_symmetry.space_group_name_H-M   'P 1'
#
loop_
_entity.id
_entity.type
_entity.pdbx_description
1 polymer ?
#
loop_
_entity_poly.entity_id
_entity_poly.type
_entity_poly.pdbx_seq_one_letter_code
_entity_poly.pdbx_strand_id
1 'polypeptide(L)'
;MSDPRKRREGNKTDESGYSISPSLFENLTIATKYVQQGDAIEIDQHDESYTTTLQRFLSVNAVLSTASSFAIRQQQAAEQDLPLQVIGEGFCGVIYDFPSRGLIIKAGRSNKKQEMWADHVAHVKMWEASKTTKSYAIPRPAYIVQAEDLQAWKIAHRKEIKSHSGFFFDPSAIMVSERILPLPRSIREALVSVFCPSDRKADASNNPANKHCLIRIYLGRRRMNQRVENRFSLRNFELTLDKMEILGVDPQQYVRPLAEALAVMHWASQIDGADVEFVLGSSPERRISAQTLDSIDLGGDIITTWNMDESKSSGINFLRRSVSIFLLDFNQCKRMPPSPKGIDDAVKAFWENDPYYPRPGYKKGTQEWMLWEQFKSDYLVKSYEIMDDSATMPAEFLRRVEEHGNSAARQLFMGGPPPNSATASSSPTPGPSSSMQASQSPIPGSSSSIADTNEGNSNKKKKKKQRKYATLG
;
A
#
# COMPACT_ATOMS: atom_id res chain seq x y z
N MET A 1 30.34 -38.84 38.49
CA MET A 1 31.11 -37.98 37.54
C MET A 1 30.76 -38.52 36.16
N SER A 2 30.12 -37.83 35.21
CA SER A 2 30.20 -36.41 34.81
C SER A 2 28.99 -36.04 33.93
N ASP A 3 28.57 -34.77 33.96
CA ASP A 3 27.47 -34.14 33.21
C ASP A 3 27.77 -33.95 31.70
N PRO A 4 26.81 -34.18 30.76
CA PRO A 4 26.93 -33.73 29.38
C PRO A 4 25.86 -32.66 29.04
N ARG A 5 26.17 -31.39 29.32
CA ARG A 5 25.64 -30.26 28.54
C ARG A 5 26.70 -29.77 27.57
N LYS A 6 26.52 -30.05 26.27
CA LYS A 6 27.05 -29.23 25.18
C LYS A 6 26.36 -29.51 23.84
N ARG A 7 25.70 -28.47 23.34
CA ARG A 7 25.52 -28.06 21.93
C ARG A 7 25.00 -29.06 20.90
N ARG A 8 23.81 -28.74 20.36
CA ARG A 8 23.55 -28.79 18.90
C ARG A 8 22.62 -27.62 18.52
N GLU A 9 23.22 -26.53 18.06
CA GLU A 9 22.55 -25.55 17.21
C GLU A 9 22.30 -26.23 15.87
N GLY A 10 21.03 -26.44 15.53
CA GLY A 10 20.61 -26.98 14.24
C GLY A 10 20.30 -25.84 13.28
N ASN A 11 21.25 -25.54 12.39
CA ASN A 11 20.97 -24.86 11.11
C ASN A 11 19.98 -25.73 10.33
N LYS A 12 18.72 -25.29 10.21
CA LYS A 12 17.77 -25.83 9.23
C LYS A 12 17.93 -25.03 7.93
N THR A 13 18.63 -25.62 6.98
CA THR A 13 18.66 -25.22 5.57
C THR A 13 17.40 -25.75 4.88
N ASP A 14 16.72 -24.90 4.10
CA ASP A 14 15.45 -25.17 3.39
C ASP A 14 15.59 -26.08 2.15
N GLU A 15 16.60 -26.96 2.12
CA GLU A 15 16.69 -28.04 1.13
C GLU A 15 16.35 -29.38 1.80
N SER A 16 15.08 -29.56 2.13
CA SER A 16 14.51 -30.91 2.17
C SER A 16 13.78 -31.12 0.86
N GLY A 17 14.29 -32.04 0.02
CA GLY A 17 13.68 -32.42 -1.24
C GLY A 17 12.23 -32.86 -1.03
N TYR A 18 11.29 -32.04 -1.49
CA TYR A 18 9.87 -32.38 -1.49
C TYR A 18 9.48 -32.94 -2.86
N SER A 19 8.80 -34.08 -2.85
CA SER A 19 8.19 -34.69 -4.03
C SER A 19 7.15 -33.72 -4.61
N ILE A 20 7.42 -33.24 -5.83
CA ILE A 20 6.48 -32.46 -6.64
C ILE A 20 5.20 -33.30 -6.85
N SER A 21 4.02 -32.75 -6.54
CA SER A 21 2.76 -33.48 -6.74
C SER A 21 2.45 -33.64 -8.25
N PRO A 22 1.76 -34.72 -8.66
CA PRO A 22 1.38 -34.95 -10.07
C PRO A 22 0.59 -33.78 -10.69
N SER A 23 -0.24 -33.10 -9.88
CA SER A 23 -0.99 -31.91 -10.30
C SER A 23 -0.09 -30.69 -10.59
N LEU A 24 1.05 -30.57 -9.90
CA LEU A 24 2.03 -29.54 -10.17
C LEU A 24 2.77 -29.82 -11.48
N PHE A 25 3.05 -31.11 -11.75
CA PHE A 25 3.71 -31.58 -12.98
C PHE A 25 2.84 -31.37 -14.22
N GLU A 26 1.54 -31.66 -14.12
CA GLU A 26 0.56 -31.42 -15.19
C GLU A 26 0.39 -29.93 -15.48
N ASN A 27 0.34 -29.09 -14.45
CA ASN A 27 0.32 -27.62 -14.59
C ASN A 27 1.64 -27.06 -15.18
N LEU A 28 2.79 -27.66 -14.89
CA LEU A 28 4.08 -27.34 -15.50
C LEU A 28 4.05 -27.64 -17.00
N THR A 29 3.52 -28.81 -17.38
CA THR A 29 3.48 -29.30 -18.77
C THR A 29 2.53 -28.46 -19.63
N ILE A 30 1.39 -28.03 -19.09
CA ILE A 30 0.45 -27.12 -19.76
C ILE A 30 1.09 -25.73 -19.95
N ALA A 31 1.85 -25.25 -18.96
CA ALA A 31 2.56 -23.97 -19.06
C ALA A 31 3.60 -23.97 -20.20
N THR A 32 4.38 -25.04 -20.36
CA THR A 32 5.40 -25.15 -21.43
C THR A 32 4.80 -25.09 -22.85
N LYS A 33 3.57 -25.60 -23.04
CA LYS A 33 2.88 -25.53 -24.34
C LYS A 33 2.39 -24.13 -24.74
N TYR A 34 2.07 -23.27 -23.78
CA TYR A 34 1.60 -21.89 -24.05
C TYR A 34 2.74 -20.89 -24.24
N VAL A 35 3.94 -21.15 -23.69
CA VAL A 35 5.15 -20.34 -23.92
C VAL A 35 5.53 -20.30 -25.40
N GLN A 36 5.21 -21.33 -26.17
CA GLN A 36 5.46 -21.36 -27.61
C GLN A 36 4.54 -20.42 -28.42
N GLN A 37 3.55 -19.78 -27.80
CA GLN A 37 2.53 -18.97 -28.49
C GLN A 37 2.50 -17.47 -28.10
N GLY A 38 3.39 -16.99 -27.22
CA GLY A 38 3.46 -15.56 -26.86
C GLY A 38 4.88 -15.12 -26.50
N ASP A 39 5.18 -13.83 -26.70
CA ASP A 39 6.48 -13.16 -26.50
C ASP A 39 6.94 -13.09 -25.02
N ALA A 40 6.78 -14.16 -24.24
CA ALA A 40 7.23 -14.26 -22.86
C ALA A 40 8.62 -14.91 -22.79
N ILE A 41 9.60 -14.18 -22.26
CA ILE A 41 10.96 -14.67 -22.04
C ILE A 41 10.98 -15.52 -20.76
N GLU A 42 11.26 -16.82 -20.90
CA GLU A 42 11.49 -17.73 -19.77
C GLU A 42 12.98 -17.67 -19.36
N ILE A 43 13.28 -17.41 -18.08
CA ILE A 43 14.66 -17.15 -17.61
C ILE A 43 15.08 -18.22 -16.60
N ASP A 44 16.20 -18.89 -16.91
CA ASP A 44 16.89 -19.85 -16.04
C ASP A 44 17.83 -19.14 -15.05
N GLN A 45 17.97 -19.66 -13.83
CA GLN A 45 18.46 -18.92 -12.65
C GLN A 45 19.98 -18.95 -12.40
N HIS A 46 20.80 -19.38 -13.35
CA HIS A 46 22.24 -19.56 -13.11
C HIS A 46 23.09 -18.54 -13.89
N ASP A 47 23.86 -17.73 -13.15
CA ASP A 47 24.99 -16.85 -13.58
C ASP A 47 24.78 -15.35 -13.94
N GLU A 48 23.75 -14.64 -13.45
CA GLU A 48 23.63 -13.18 -13.66
C GLU A 48 23.88 -12.32 -12.42
N SER A 49 24.56 -11.17 -12.62
CA SER A 49 24.72 -10.13 -11.59
C SER A 49 23.35 -9.65 -11.07
N TYR A 50 23.24 -9.33 -9.77
CA TYR A 50 22.02 -8.83 -9.15
C TYR A 50 21.46 -7.56 -9.83
N THR A 51 22.33 -6.70 -10.37
CA THR A 51 21.90 -5.53 -11.14
C THR A 51 21.25 -5.92 -12.46
N THR A 52 21.85 -6.86 -13.21
CA THR A 52 21.29 -7.41 -14.46
C THR A 52 19.95 -8.12 -14.23
N THR A 53 19.87 -8.91 -13.16
CA THR A 53 18.64 -9.50 -12.62
C THR A 53 17.56 -8.43 -12.42
N LEU A 54 17.87 -7.32 -11.74
CA LEU A 54 16.91 -6.26 -11.47
C LEU A 54 16.51 -5.47 -12.72
N GLN A 55 17.43 -5.19 -13.64
CA GLN A 55 17.12 -4.56 -14.94
C GLN A 55 16.05 -5.33 -15.69
N ARG A 56 16.23 -6.64 -15.78
CA ARG A 56 15.32 -7.51 -16.52
C ARG A 56 14.01 -7.73 -15.78
N PHE A 57 14.04 -7.93 -14.46
CA PHE A 57 12.83 -8.25 -13.70
C PHE A 57 11.95 -7.05 -13.34
N LEU A 58 12.52 -5.85 -13.27
CA LEU A 58 11.75 -4.62 -13.09
C LEU A 58 11.23 -4.08 -14.43
N SER A 59 11.55 -4.76 -15.54
CA SER A 59 10.95 -4.48 -16.84
C SER A 59 9.46 -4.84 -16.83
N VAL A 60 8.60 -3.91 -17.25
CA VAL A 60 7.14 -4.13 -17.31
C VAL A 60 6.84 -5.34 -18.22
N ASN A 61 5.97 -6.24 -17.77
CA ASN A 61 5.60 -7.52 -18.43
C ASN A 61 6.63 -8.66 -18.34
N ALA A 62 7.66 -8.57 -17.49
CA ALA A 62 8.50 -9.72 -17.20
C ALA A 62 7.67 -10.88 -16.58
N VAL A 63 7.76 -12.08 -17.16
CA VAL A 63 7.08 -13.29 -16.68
C VAL A 63 8.07 -14.21 -15.98
N LEU A 64 7.71 -14.68 -14.79
CA LEU A 64 8.58 -15.48 -13.94
C LEU A 64 7.91 -16.80 -13.56
N SER A 65 8.61 -17.89 -13.83
CA SER A 65 8.30 -19.21 -13.26
C SER A 65 8.84 -19.25 -11.83
N THR A 66 7.99 -19.45 -10.84
CA THR A 66 8.38 -19.46 -9.43
C THR A 66 7.65 -20.57 -8.67
N ALA A 67 8.40 -21.37 -7.91
CA ALA A 67 7.87 -22.14 -6.78
C ALA A 67 7.59 -21.16 -5.63
N SER A 68 6.52 -20.38 -5.72
CA SER A 68 6.28 -19.31 -4.73
C SER A 68 5.80 -19.89 -3.39
N SER A 69 6.38 -19.40 -2.29
CA SER A 69 5.91 -19.73 -0.93
C SER A 69 4.44 -19.35 -0.70
N PHE A 70 3.89 -18.45 -1.53
CA PHE A 70 2.48 -18.11 -1.55
C PHE A 70 1.62 -19.23 -2.15
N ALA A 71 2.04 -19.85 -3.26
CA ALA A 71 1.33 -20.98 -3.86
C ALA A 71 1.25 -22.15 -2.87
N ILE A 72 2.36 -22.43 -2.17
CA ILE A 72 2.42 -23.40 -1.07
C ILE A 72 1.45 -23.02 0.04
N ARG A 73 1.46 -21.75 0.48
CA ARG A 73 0.59 -21.28 1.56
C ARG A 73 -0.90 -21.34 1.18
N GLN A 74 -1.26 -21.07 -0.07
CA GLN A 74 -2.65 -21.15 -0.51
C GLN A 74 -3.13 -22.61 -0.56
N GLN A 75 -2.29 -23.53 -1.06
CA GLN A 75 -2.58 -24.95 -1.02
C GLN A 75 -2.73 -25.43 0.44
N GLN A 76 -1.84 -24.97 1.33
CA GLN A 76 -1.98 -25.21 2.77
C GLN A 76 -3.26 -24.58 3.33
N ALA A 77 -3.67 -23.39 2.90
CA ALA A 77 -4.92 -22.76 3.34
C ALA A 77 -6.17 -23.51 2.86
N ALA A 78 -6.07 -24.31 1.80
CA ALA A 78 -7.14 -25.20 1.35
C ALA A 78 -7.25 -26.47 2.21
N GLU A 79 -6.14 -26.89 2.82
CA GLU A 79 -6.03 -28.14 3.59
C GLU A 79 -5.97 -27.92 5.11
N GLN A 80 -5.59 -26.72 5.56
CA GLN A 80 -5.27 -26.35 6.94
C GLN A 80 -5.79 -24.95 7.29
N ASP A 81 -6.13 -24.78 8.57
CA ASP A 81 -6.61 -23.51 9.15
C ASP A 81 -5.42 -22.57 9.41
N LEU A 82 -5.30 -21.48 8.64
CA LEU A 82 -4.21 -20.51 8.79
C LEU A 82 -4.71 -19.18 9.38
N PRO A 83 -4.01 -18.59 10.37
CA PRO A 83 -4.40 -17.31 10.95
C PRO A 83 -4.30 -16.17 9.92
N LEU A 84 -5.17 -15.16 10.07
CA LEU A 84 -5.06 -13.91 9.30
C LEU A 84 -3.71 -13.27 9.59
N GLN A 85 -2.89 -13.08 8.56
CA GLN A 85 -1.59 -12.43 8.70
C GLN A 85 -1.70 -10.97 8.30
N VAL A 86 -1.17 -10.06 9.12
CA VAL A 86 -1.01 -8.65 8.74
C VAL A 86 0.10 -8.53 7.69
N ILE A 87 -0.26 -8.01 6.52
CA ILE A 87 0.63 -7.82 5.38
C ILE A 87 0.89 -6.35 5.06
N GLY A 88 0.08 -5.43 5.61
CA GLY A 88 0.29 -3.99 5.52
C GLY A 88 -0.49 -3.26 6.61
N GLU A 89 -0.10 -2.04 6.92
CA GLU A 89 -0.75 -1.20 7.92
C GLU A 89 -0.62 0.26 7.51
N GLY A 90 -1.72 0.98 7.57
CA GLY A 90 -1.78 2.40 7.26
C GLY A 90 -2.68 3.16 8.23
N PHE A 91 -2.94 4.42 7.89
CA PHE A 91 -3.76 5.31 8.71
C PHE A 91 -5.24 4.88 8.70
N CYS A 92 -5.80 4.55 7.54
CA CYS A 92 -7.21 4.16 7.42
C CYS A 92 -7.49 2.72 7.87
N GLY A 93 -6.53 1.80 7.75
CA GLY A 93 -6.78 0.40 8.05
C GLY A 93 -5.54 -0.49 8.13
N VAL A 94 -5.79 -1.73 8.55
CA VAL A 94 -4.80 -2.81 8.58
C VAL A 94 -5.16 -3.80 7.47
N ILE A 95 -4.16 -4.20 6.69
CA ILE A 95 -4.31 -5.16 5.59
C ILE A 95 -3.97 -6.55 6.08
N TYR A 96 -4.94 -7.44 6.01
CA TYR A 96 -4.79 -8.86 6.30
C TYR A 96 -4.75 -9.66 5.01
N ASP A 97 -3.89 -10.67 4.98
CA ASP A 97 -3.92 -11.71 3.95
C ASP A 97 -5.18 -12.58 4.12
N PHE A 98 -5.88 -12.84 3.02
CA PHE A 98 -6.98 -13.80 2.97
C PHE A 98 -6.63 -14.95 2.01
N PRO A 99 -5.69 -15.83 2.42
CA PRO A 99 -4.94 -16.70 1.51
C PRO A 99 -5.81 -17.78 0.86
N SER A 100 -6.81 -18.32 1.57
CA SER A 100 -7.76 -19.33 1.06
C SER A 100 -8.44 -18.91 -0.24
N ARG A 101 -8.54 -17.60 -0.48
CA ARG A 101 -9.26 -17.00 -1.61
C ARG A 101 -8.36 -16.21 -2.55
N GLY A 102 -7.07 -16.05 -2.21
CA GLY A 102 -6.16 -15.16 -2.97
C GLY A 102 -6.56 -13.68 -2.89
N LEU A 103 -7.21 -13.28 -1.79
CA LEU A 103 -7.72 -11.93 -1.56
C LEU A 103 -6.97 -11.26 -0.40
N ILE A 104 -7.26 -9.98 -0.17
CA ILE A 104 -6.91 -9.27 1.06
C ILE A 104 -8.15 -8.77 1.76
N ILE A 105 -8.02 -8.49 3.05
CA ILE A 105 -9.02 -7.76 3.83
C ILE A 105 -8.36 -6.47 4.33
N LYS A 106 -8.85 -5.31 3.88
CA LYS A 106 -8.56 -4.01 4.51
C LYS A 106 -9.56 -3.81 5.64
N ALA A 107 -9.11 -3.93 6.88
CA ALA A 107 -9.91 -3.69 8.06
C ALA A 107 -9.77 -2.23 8.48
N GLY A 108 -10.86 -1.46 8.39
CA GLY A 108 -10.89 -0.04 8.72
C GLY A 108 -10.78 0.19 10.22
N ARG A 109 -9.87 1.07 10.65
CA ARG A 109 -9.74 1.47 12.06
C ARG A 109 -11.03 2.10 12.59
N SER A 110 -11.11 2.32 13.90
CA SER A 110 -12.16 3.13 14.51
C SER A 110 -12.36 4.43 13.71
N ASN A 111 -13.61 4.89 13.59
CA ASN A 111 -13.97 6.16 12.95
C ASN A 111 -13.45 6.39 11.52
N LYS A 112 -13.20 5.31 10.76
CA LYS A 112 -12.81 5.33 9.34
C LYS A 112 -13.89 4.82 8.37
N LYS A 113 -15.14 4.74 8.82
CA LYS A 113 -16.26 4.19 8.02
C LYS A 113 -16.44 4.96 6.70
N GLN A 114 -16.36 6.28 6.75
CA GLN A 114 -16.50 7.14 5.58
C GLN A 114 -15.33 6.99 4.61
N GLU A 115 -14.09 7.01 5.09
CA GLU A 115 -12.90 6.82 4.24
C GLU A 115 -12.87 5.42 3.61
N MET A 116 -13.31 4.38 4.34
CA MET A 116 -13.44 3.03 3.80
C MET A 116 -14.51 2.96 2.69
N TRP A 117 -15.65 3.64 2.85
CA TRP A 117 -16.66 3.70 1.81
C TRP A 117 -16.18 4.47 0.58
N ALA A 118 -15.56 5.64 0.79
CA ALA A 118 -14.98 6.44 -0.29
C ALA A 118 -13.94 5.65 -1.08
N ASP A 119 -13.05 4.92 -0.39
CA ASP A 119 -12.07 4.02 -0.99
C ASP A 119 -12.76 2.94 -1.84
N HIS A 120 -13.77 2.25 -1.29
CA HIS A 120 -14.50 1.21 -2.04
C HIS A 120 -15.17 1.76 -3.31
N VAL A 121 -15.87 2.89 -3.21
CA VAL A 121 -16.56 3.51 -4.34
C VAL A 121 -15.56 3.96 -5.41
N ALA A 122 -14.49 4.64 -5.03
CA ALA A 122 -13.46 5.10 -5.96
C ALA A 122 -12.71 3.91 -6.59
N HIS A 123 -12.43 2.87 -5.82
CA HIS A 123 -11.79 1.64 -6.29
C HIS A 123 -12.65 0.92 -7.34
N VAL A 124 -13.96 0.76 -7.10
CA VAL A 124 -14.88 0.16 -8.07
C VAL A 124 -14.96 0.99 -9.35
N LYS A 125 -15.15 2.31 -9.24
CA LYS A 125 -15.19 3.22 -10.39
C LYS A 125 -13.91 3.13 -11.22
N MET A 126 -12.76 3.17 -10.56
CA MET A 126 -11.47 3.14 -11.22
C MET A 126 -11.22 1.79 -11.91
N TRP A 127 -11.61 0.68 -11.28
CA TRP A 127 -11.53 -0.66 -11.88
C TRP A 127 -12.41 -0.76 -13.13
N GLU A 128 -13.66 -0.30 -13.06
CA GLU A 128 -14.60 -0.25 -14.17
C GLU A 128 -14.07 0.59 -15.35
N ALA A 129 -13.61 1.81 -15.06
CA ALA A 129 -13.07 2.73 -16.05
C ALA A 129 -11.79 2.22 -16.75
N SER A 130 -11.05 1.32 -16.11
CA SER A 130 -9.76 0.82 -16.61
C SER A 130 -9.85 -0.53 -17.33
N LYS A 131 -11.04 -1.09 -17.56
CA LYS A 131 -11.21 -2.44 -18.16
C LYS A 131 -10.50 -2.63 -19.50
N THR A 132 -10.39 -1.56 -20.30
CA THR A 132 -9.74 -1.58 -21.62
C THR A 132 -8.26 -1.21 -21.57
N THR A 133 -7.77 -0.68 -20.44
CA THR A 133 -6.39 -0.23 -20.27
C THR A 133 -5.50 -1.38 -19.83
N LYS A 134 -4.37 -1.55 -20.52
CA LYS A 134 -3.44 -2.68 -20.30
C LYS A 134 -2.08 -2.27 -19.74
N SER A 135 -1.80 -0.97 -19.68
CA SER A 135 -0.49 -0.43 -19.26
C SER A 135 -0.26 -0.51 -17.75
N TYR A 136 -1.33 -0.50 -16.96
CA TYR A 136 -1.31 -0.69 -15.50
C TYR A 136 -2.43 -1.63 -15.07
N ALA A 137 -2.41 -1.97 -13.79
CA ALA A 137 -3.35 -2.85 -13.13
C ALA A 137 -4.05 -2.16 -11.97
N ILE A 138 -5.28 -2.57 -11.70
CA ILE A 138 -5.98 -2.27 -10.45
C ILE A 138 -6.34 -3.60 -9.81
N PRO A 139 -6.11 -3.80 -8.49
CA PRO A 139 -6.59 -5.00 -7.81
C PRO A 139 -8.10 -5.11 -8.00
N ARG A 140 -8.62 -6.27 -8.40
CA ARG A 140 -10.06 -6.42 -8.57
C ARG A 140 -10.81 -6.17 -7.24
N PRO A 141 -11.78 -5.24 -7.18
CA PRO A 141 -12.62 -5.08 -6.00
C PRO A 141 -13.54 -6.31 -5.85
N ALA A 142 -13.80 -6.74 -4.61
CA ALA A 142 -14.77 -7.79 -4.32
C ALA A 142 -16.01 -7.23 -3.65
N TYR A 143 -15.91 -6.77 -2.40
CA TYR A 143 -17.04 -6.24 -1.65
C TYR A 143 -16.59 -5.45 -0.40
N ILE A 144 -17.51 -4.67 0.18
CA ILE A 144 -17.36 -4.03 1.49
C ILE A 144 -18.44 -4.54 2.45
N VAL A 145 -18.09 -4.70 3.73
CA VAL A 145 -18.99 -5.10 4.81
C VAL A 145 -18.92 -4.09 5.94
N GLN A 146 -20.06 -3.56 6.35
CA GLN A 146 -20.14 -2.60 7.46
C GLN A 146 -20.12 -3.27 8.83
N ALA A 147 -19.79 -2.48 9.87
CA ALA A 147 -19.70 -2.93 11.26
C ALA A 147 -20.92 -3.76 11.71
N GLU A 148 -22.11 -3.36 11.28
CA GLU A 148 -23.39 -3.97 11.65
C GLU A 148 -23.52 -5.40 11.10
N ASP A 149 -22.94 -5.67 9.93
CA ASP A 149 -22.98 -6.96 9.24
C ASP A 149 -21.73 -7.83 9.49
N LEU A 150 -20.70 -7.28 10.15
CA LEU A 150 -19.43 -8.00 10.39
C LEU A 150 -19.63 -9.31 11.15
N GLN A 151 -20.59 -9.38 12.07
CA GLN A 151 -20.85 -10.61 12.82
C GLN A 151 -21.41 -11.71 11.93
N ALA A 152 -22.37 -11.38 11.06
CA ALA A 152 -22.90 -12.31 10.08
C ALA A 152 -21.81 -12.78 9.11
N TRP A 153 -20.97 -11.85 8.63
CA TRP A 153 -19.84 -12.17 7.75
C TRP A 153 -18.80 -13.07 8.43
N LYS A 154 -18.45 -12.80 9.71
CA LYS A 154 -17.54 -13.65 10.51
C LYS A 154 -18.11 -15.06 10.69
N ILE A 155 -19.41 -15.20 10.89
CA ILE A 155 -20.08 -16.51 10.99
C ILE A 155 -20.00 -17.26 9.66
N ALA A 156 -20.25 -16.59 8.53
CA ALA A 156 -20.16 -17.18 7.20
C ALA A 156 -18.74 -17.66 6.88
N HIS A 157 -17.73 -16.87 7.27
CA HIS A 157 -16.31 -17.17 7.03
C HIS A 157 -15.64 -17.88 8.22
N ARG A 158 -16.39 -18.43 9.18
CA ARG A 158 -15.84 -19.02 10.42
C ARG A 158 -14.86 -20.17 10.22
N LYS A 159 -14.91 -20.85 9.06
CA LYS A 159 -13.96 -21.91 8.71
C LYS A 159 -12.60 -21.34 8.29
N GLU A 160 -12.59 -20.12 7.80
CA GLU A 160 -11.42 -19.40 7.27
C GLU A 160 -10.89 -18.36 8.28
N ILE A 161 -11.72 -17.97 9.26
CA ILE A 161 -11.46 -16.93 10.27
C ILE A 161 -11.94 -17.44 11.64
N LYS A 162 -11.17 -18.30 12.32
CA LYS A 162 -11.51 -18.72 13.71
C LYS A 162 -11.07 -17.69 14.76
N SER A 163 -11.82 -17.66 15.87
CA SER A 163 -11.90 -16.55 16.85
C SER A 163 -10.64 -16.24 17.68
N HIS A 164 -9.51 -16.92 17.47
CA HIS A 164 -8.27 -16.68 18.22
C HIS A 164 -7.17 -16.01 17.38
N SER A 165 -7.43 -15.79 16.08
CA SER A 165 -6.51 -15.14 15.14
C SER A 165 -7.24 -14.21 14.17
N GLY A 166 -8.40 -13.70 14.59
CA GLY A 166 -9.18 -12.72 13.83
C GLY A 166 -8.52 -11.34 13.82
N PHE A 167 -9.31 -10.31 13.54
CA PHE A 167 -8.83 -8.93 13.62
C PHE A 167 -8.31 -8.61 15.03
N PHE A 168 -7.21 -7.87 15.12
CA PHE A 168 -6.63 -7.42 16.39
C PHE A 168 -7.45 -6.31 17.07
N PHE A 169 -8.50 -5.83 16.42
CA PHE A 169 -9.43 -4.79 16.87
C PHE A 169 -10.79 -5.00 16.18
N ASP A 170 -11.84 -4.33 16.65
CA ASP A 170 -13.15 -4.35 16.00
C ASP A 170 -13.18 -3.35 14.82
N PRO A 171 -13.23 -3.81 13.56
CA PRO A 171 -13.18 -2.91 12.41
C PRO A 171 -14.47 -2.09 12.28
N SER A 172 -14.34 -0.85 11.81
CA SER A 172 -15.52 0.00 11.48
C SER A 172 -16.20 -0.43 10.17
N ALA A 173 -15.43 -1.05 9.29
CA ALA A 173 -15.84 -1.76 8.08
C ALA A 173 -14.69 -2.66 7.63
N ILE A 174 -14.96 -3.62 6.76
CA ILE A 174 -13.92 -4.34 6.02
C ILE A 174 -14.16 -4.21 4.52
N MET A 175 -13.08 -4.03 3.76
CA MET A 175 -13.09 -4.13 2.30
C MET A 175 -12.30 -5.35 1.87
N VAL A 176 -12.81 -6.08 0.90
CA VAL A 176 -12.17 -7.26 0.32
C VAL A 176 -11.86 -6.97 -1.15
N SER A 177 -10.64 -7.29 -1.57
CA SER A 177 -10.18 -7.12 -2.95
C SER A 177 -9.07 -8.11 -3.30
N GLU A 178 -8.73 -8.20 -4.57
CA GLU A 178 -7.62 -9.01 -5.08
C GLU A 178 -6.32 -8.68 -4.35
N ARG A 179 -5.56 -9.73 -4.02
CA ARG A 179 -4.22 -9.54 -3.47
C ARG A 179 -3.22 -9.24 -4.57
N ILE A 180 -2.55 -8.09 -4.47
CA ILE A 180 -1.28 -7.87 -5.17
C ILE A 180 -0.23 -8.79 -4.56
N LEU A 181 0.34 -9.69 -5.37
CA LEU A 181 1.35 -10.61 -4.87
C LEU A 181 2.69 -9.87 -4.74
N PRO A 182 3.45 -10.11 -3.66
CA PRO A 182 4.74 -9.49 -3.49
C PRO A 182 5.70 -9.93 -4.59
N LEU A 183 6.68 -9.08 -4.89
CA LEU A 183 7.69 -9.38 -5.90
C LEU A 183 8.44 -10.69 -5.57
N PRO A 184 8.82 -11.48 -6.59
CA PRO A 184 9.53 -12.74 -6.41
C PRO A 184 10.79 -12.66 -5.56
N ARG A 185 11.15 -13.80 -4.96
CA ARG A 185 12.29 -13.92 -4.04
C ARG A 185 13.60 -13.40 -4.64
N SER A 186 13.87 -13.73 -5.90
CA SER A 186 15.06 -13.28 -6.64
C SER A 186 15.18 -11.75 -6.67
N ILE A 187 14.07 -11.05 -6.96
CA ILE A 187 14.04 -9.58 -6.96
C ILE A 187 14.32 -9.04 -5.55
N ARG A 188 13.71 -9.65 -4.52
CA ARG A 188 13.91 -9.21 -3.13
C ARG A 188 15.35 -9.39 -2.66
N GLU A 189 15.95 -10.54 -2.96
CA GLU A 189 17.36 -10.84 -2.64
C GLU A 189 18.30 -9.88 -3.38
N ALA A 190 18.01 -9.58 -4.65
CA ALA A 190 18.78 -8.61 -5.41
C ALA A 190 18.67 -7.19 -4.83
N LEU A 191 17.47 -6.74 -4.44
CA LEU A 191 17.27 -5.43 -3.79
C LEU A 191 18.04 -5.33 -2.47
N VAL A 192 18.00 -6.38 -1.64
CA VAL A 192 18.79 -6.45 -0.40
C VAL A 192 20.28 -6.41 -0.72
N SER A 193 20.72 -7.15 -1.74
CA SER A 193 22.13 -7.18 -2.13
C SER A 193 22.65 -5.82 -2.61
N VAL A 194 21.87 -5.09 -3.40
CA VAL A 194 22.28 -3.81 -3.97
C VAL A 194 22.15 -2.65 -2.98
N PHE A 195 21.06 -2.57 -2.21
CA PHE A 195 20.73 -1.37 -1.43
C PHE A 195 20.82 -1.53 0.08
N CYS A 196 20.89 -2.76 0.61
CA CYS A 196 21.02 -2.96 2.06
C CYS A 196 22.51 -2.86 2.47
N PRO A 197 22.84 -2.09 3.51
CA PRO A 197 24.17 -2.09 4.10
C PRO A 197 24.65 -3.50 4.44
N SER A 198 25.92 -3.79 4.18
CA SER A 198 26.49 -5.15 4.29
C SER A 198 26.27 -5.79 5.67
N ASP A 199 26.33 -5.01 6.74
CA ASP A 199 26.10 -5.43 8.13
C ASP A 199 24.64 -5.83 8.43
N ARG A 200 23.69 -5.43 7.57
CA ARG A 200 22.24 -5.65 7.77
C ARG A 200 21.60 -6.59 6.76
N LYS A 201 22.35 -7.07 5.75
CA LYS A 201 21.81 -7.96 4.71
C LYS A 201 21.19 -9.23 5.28
N ALA A 202 21.81 -9.82 6.29
CA ALA A 202 21.30 -11.02 6.96
C ALA A 202 19.94 -10.73 7.65
N ASP A 203 19.86 -9.66 8.43
CA ASP A 203 18.64 -9.24 9.11
C ASP A 203 17.51 -8.92 8.12
N ALA A 204 17.84 -8.19 7.05
CA ALA A 204 16.89 -7.86 6.00
C ALA A 204 16.36 -9.10 5.26
N SER A 205 17.21 -10.08 4.97
CA SER A 205 16.83 -11.32 4.30
C SER A 205 15.96 -12.21 5.17
N ASN A 206 16.22 -12.23 6.49
CA ASN A 206 15.49 -13.05 7.45
C ASN A 206 14.21 -12.39 7.97
N ASN A 207 14.03 -11.07 7.80
CA ASN A 207 12.85 -10.35 8.26
C ASN A 207 11.58 -10.82 7.51
N PRO A 208 10.59 -11.44 8.19
CA PRO A 208 9.37 -11.92 7.54
C PRO A 208 8.54 -10.82 6.87
N ALA A 209 8.61 -9.57 7.36
CA ALA A 209 7.89 -8.44 6.77
C ALA A 209 8.38 -8.14 5.35
N ASN A 210 9.66 -8.39 5.06
CA ASN A 210 10.25 -8.17 3.74
C ASN A 210 9.74 -9.18 2.68
N LYS A 211 9.07 -10.26 3.09
CA LYS A 211 8.39 -11.17 2.15
C LYS A 211 7.17 -10.52 1.47
N HIS A 212 6.65 -9.42 2.02
CA HIS A 212 5.53 -8.64 1.48
C HIS A 212 5.98 -7.43 0.66
N CYS A 213 7.06 -7.59 -0.12
CA CYS A 213 7.67 -6.51 -0.89
C CYS A 213 6.80 -6.06 -2.06
N LEU A 214 6.42 -4.78 -2.01
CA LEU A 214 5.90 -3.99 -3.13
C LEU A 214 6.79 -2.75 -3.24
N ILE A 215 7.17 -2.38 -4.45
CA ILE A 215 8.06 -1.23 -4.70
C ILE A 215 7.23 -0.02 -5.10
N ARG A 216 7.41 1.13 -4.46
CA ARG A 216 6.80 2.41 -4.87
C ARG A 216 7.64 3.07 -5.95
N ILE A 217 7.03 3.45 -7.07
CA ILE A 217 7.73 4.02 -8.22
C ILE A 217 7.73 5.54 -8.13
N TYR A 218 8.89 6.19 -8.02
CA TYR A 218 8.95 7.65 -7.95
C TYR A 218 9.75 8.25 -9.10
N LEU A 219 9.04 8.74 -10.14
CA LEU A 219 9.64 9.42 -11.28
C LEU A 219 9.87 10.92 -11.02
N GLY A 220 9.29 11.47 -9.95
CA GLY A 220 9.43 12.88 -9.58
C GLY A 220 10.45 13.15 -8.47
N ARG A 221 11.25 12.15 -8.06
CA ARG A 221 12.17 12.24 -6.92
C ARG A 221 13.52 11.63 -7.22
N ARG A 222 14.57 12.36 -6.81
CA ARG A 222 15.93 11.85 -6.60
C ARG A 222 16.28 11.98 -5.12
N ARG A 223 16.93 10.97 -4.56
CA ARG A 223 17.54 11.05 -3.21
C ARG A 223 19.06 11.20 -3.38
N MET A 224 19.57 12.43 -3.28
CA MET A 224 21.03 12.68 -3.34
C MET A 224 21.77 12.17 -2.09
N ASN A 225 21.07 12.00 -0.96
CA ASN A 225 21.67 11.52 0.29
C ASN A 225 21.14 10.13 0.62
N GLN A 226 22.01 9.12 0.50
CA GLN A 226 21.86 7.80 1.11
C GLN A 226 21.99 7.93 2.64
N ARG A 227 21.10 8.68 3.30
CA ARG A 227 20.94 8.45 4.74
C ARG A 227 20.51 7.01 4.85
N VAL A 228 21.42 6.18 5.34
CA VAL A 228 21.13 4.83 5.80
C VAL A 228 20.06 5.01 6.84
N GLU A 229 18.79 4.88 6.43
CA GLU A 229 17.70 4.82 7.36
C GLU A 229 18.08 3.73 8.36
N ASN A 230 17.93 4.01 9.66
CA ASN A 230 18.40 3.12 10.72
C ASN A 230 17.75 1.71 10.65
N ARG A 231 16.79 1.49 9.73
CA ARG A 231 16.25 0.19 9.37
C ARG A 231 16.03 0.09 7.85
N PHE A 232 16.59 -0.94 7.22
CA PHE A 232 16.29 -1.29 5.82
C PHE A 232 15.01 -2.12 5.76
N SER A 233 14.09 -1.77 4.86
CA SER A 233 12.81 -2.48 4.67
C SER A 233 12.50 -2.62 3.19
N LEU A 234 11.99 -3.79 2.80
CA LEU A 234 11.40 -4.03 1.47
C LEU A 234 9.90 -3.71 1.43
N ARG A 235 9.26 -3.46 2.58
CA ARG A 235 7.92 -2.85 2.60
C ARG A 235 8.04 -1.38 2.24
N ASN A 236 7.20 -0.93 1.31
CA ASN A 236 7.19 0.43 0.78
C ASN A 236 8.57 0.85 0.26
N PHE A 237 9.31 -0.08 -0.37
CA PHE A 237 10.62 0.23 -0.90
C PHE A 237 10.48 1.29 -2.00
N GLU A 238 11.06 2.47 -1.79
CA GLU A 238 11.01 3.56 -2.75
C GLU A 238 12.02 3.33 -3.87
N LEU A 239 11.57 3.20 -5.11
CA LEU A 239 12.41 3.18 -6.30
C LEU A 239 12.38 4.57 -6.95
N THR A 240 13.35 5.39 -6.56
CA THR A 240 13.59 6.75 -7.07
C THR A 240 14.48 6.72 -8.32
N LEU A 241 14.53 7.82 -9.07
CA LEU A 241 15.32 7.90 -10.31
C LEU A 241 16.80 7.54 -10.13
N ASP A 242 17.43 7.98 -9.03
CA ASP A 242 18.82 7.62 -8.70
C ASP A 242 19.01 6.11 -8.49
N LYS A 243 18.03 5.44 -7.88
CA LYS A 243 18.04 3.98 -7.73
C LYS A 243 17.81 3.28 -9.06
N MET A 244 16.93 3.80 -9.92
CA MET A 244 16.75 3.26 -11.26
C MET A 244 18.04 3.34 -12.08
N GLU A 245 18.80 4.43 -11.97
CA GLU A 245 20.12 4.58 -12.59
C GLU A 245 21.16 3.60 -12.03
N ILE A 246 21.24 3.44 -10.71
CA ILE A 246 22.12 2.44 -10.06
C ILE A 246 21.80 1.03 -10.57
N LEU A 247 20.51 0.75 -10.76
CA LEU A 247 20.07 -0.52 -11.32
C LEU A 247 20.25 -0.57 -12.84
N GLY A 248 20.38 0.55 -13.55
CA GLY A 248 20.27 0.66 -15.01
C GLY A 248 18.89 0.26 -15.56
N VAL A 249 17.84 0.44 -14.76
CA VAL A 249 16.44 0.33 -15.19
C VAL A 249 16.07 1.63 -15.90
N ASP A 250 15.54 1.54 -17.11
CA ASP A 250 15.06 2.73 -17.82
C ASP A 250 13.77 3.27 -17.17
N PRO A 251 13.74 4.49 -16.62
CA PRO A 251 12.53 5.08 -16.02
C PRO A 251 11.42 5.34 -17.05
N GLN A 252 11.72 5.48 -18.35
CA GLN A 252 10.72 5.83 -19.37
C GLN A 252 9.60 4.78 -19.47
N GLN A 253 9.91 3.50 -19.23
CA GLN A 253 8.94 2.41 -19.27
C GLN A 253 7.77 2.57 -18.29
N TYR A 254 7.97 3.36 -17.21
CA TYR A 254 6.95 3.59 -16.19
C TYR A 254 6.09 4.82 -16.48
N VAL A 255 6.47 5.66 -17.45
CA VAL A 255 5.79 6.93 -17.72
C VAL A 255 4.38 6.71 -18.26
N ARG A 256 4.23 5.93 -19.33
CA ARG A 256 2.93 5.68 -19.97
C ARG A 256 1.89 5.13 -18.99
N PRO A 257 2.16 4.06 -18.21
CA PRO A 257 1.19 3.55 -17.24
C PRO A 257 0.71 4.60 -16.22
N LEU A 258 1.62 5.43 -15.70
CA LEU A 258 1.28 6.48 -14.73
C LEU A 258 0.46 7.60 -15.38
N ALA A 259 0.82 8.00 -16.60
CA ALA A 259 0.11 9.02 -17.36
C ALA A 259 -1.31 8.57 -17.75
N GLU A 260 -1.44 7.35 -18.25
CA GLU A 260 -2.74 6.77 -18.62
C GLU A 260 -3.64 6.61 -17.39
N ALA A 261 -3.10 6.12 -16.27
CA ALA A 261 -3.84 6.00 -15.02
C ALA A 261 -4.37 7.34 -14.53
N LEU A 262 -3.56 8.40 -14.57
CA LEU A 262 -4.00 9.74 -14.15
C LEU A 262 -5.09 10.29 -15.07
N ALA A 263 -4.97 10.10 -16.38
CA ALA A 263 -6.01 10.50 -17.34
C ALA A 263 -7.34 9.77 -17.10
N VAL A 264 -7.29 8.45 -16.85
CA VAL A 264 -8.49 7.65 -16.53
C VAL A 264 -9.11 8.06 -15.19
N MET A 265 -8.29 8.37 -14.18
CA MET A 265 -8.78 8.91 -12.90
C MET A 265 -9.53 10.22 -13.09
N HIS A 266 -8.91 11.19 -13.76
CA HIS A 266 -9.50 12.51 -14.00
C HIS A 266 -10.77 12.43 -14.85
N TRP A 267 -10.73 11.75 -15.99
CA TRP A 267 -11.74 11.97 -17.02
C TRP A 267 -12.80 10.89 -17.09
N ALA A 268 -12.40 9.62 -16.94
CA ALA A 268 -13.35 8.50 -16.97
C ALA A 268 -13.98 8.26 -15.59
N SER A 269 -13.17 8.30 -14.52
CA SER A 269 -13.62 8.07 -13.15
C SER A 269 -14.08 9.33 -12.43
N GLN A 270 -13.76 10.52 -12.97
CA GLN A 270 -14.05 11.83 -12.36
C GLN A 270 -13.58 11.90 -10.91
N ILE A 271 -12.32 11.50 -10.65
CA ILE A 271 -11.65 11.63 -9.36
C ILE A 271 -10.34 12.39 -9.49
N ASP A 272 -9.94 13.11 -8.44
CA ASP A 272 -8.76 13.99 -8.42
C ASP A 272 -7.42 13.25 -8.28
N GLY A 273 -7.46 11.96 -7.93
CA GLY A 273 -6.28 11.13 -7.73
C GLY A 273 -5.50 11.46 -6.45
N ALA A 274 -6.11 12.08 -5.44
CA ALA A 274 -5.44 12.39 -4.18
C ALA A 274 -5.03 11.13 -3.39
N ASP A 275 -3.78 11.11 -2.92
CA ASP A 275 -3.14 10.07 -2.10
C ASP A 275 -3.09 8.66 -2.73
N VAL A 276 -3.32 8.54 -4.04
CA VAL A 276 -3.17 7.24 -4.73
C VAL A 276 -1.72 6.80 -4.77
N GLU A 277 -1.50 5.49 -4.69
CA GLU A 277 -0.18 4.88 -4.73
C GLU A 277 0.04 4.03 -5.98
N PHE A 278 1.22 4.16 -6.58
CA PHE A 278 1.69 3.29 -7.66
C PHE A 278 2.77 2.35 -7.16
N VAL A 279 2.54 1.05 -7.31
CA VAL A 279 3.47 0.01 -6.87
C VAL A 279 3.81 -1.00 -7.95
N LEU A 280 5.05 -1.46 -8.01
CA LEU A 280 5.39 -2.72 -8.67
C LEU A 280 5.05 -3.88 -7.74
N GLY A 281 4.20 -4.75 -8.25
CA GLY A 281 3.87 -6.03 -7.64
C GLY A 281 3.87 -7.12 -8.69
N SER A 282 3.39 -8.29 -8.29
CA SER A 282 3.15 -9.39 -9.22
C SER A 282 1.71 -9.87 -9.18
N SER A 283 1.25 -10.47 -10.28
CA SER A 283 -0.01 -11.19 -10.36
C SER A 283 0.19 -12.56 -11.03
N PRO A 284 -0.70 -13.53 -10.81
CA PRO A 284 -0.76 -14.73 -11.63
C PRO A 284 -0.86 -14.37 -13.11
N GLU A 285 -0.23 -15.15 -13.99
CA GLU A 285 -0.17 -14.88 -15.44
C GLU A 285 -1.56 -14.71 -16.09
N ARG A 286 -2.56 -15.45 -15.60
CA ARG A 286 -3.97 -15.21 -15.95
C ARG A 286 -4.67 -14.52 -14.78
N ARG A 287 -4.97 -13.24 -14.96
CA ARG A 287 -6.01 -12.58 -14.15
C ARG A 287 -7.36 -13.09 -14.60
N ILE A 288 -8.14 -13.64 -13.68
CA ILE A 288 -9.52 -14.05 -13.97
C ILE A 288 -10.31 -12.78 -14.36
N SER A 289 -10.95 -12.80 -15.52
CA SER A 289 -11.99 -11.83 -15.85
C SER A 289 -13.21 -12.08 -14.96
N ALA A 290 -13.59 -11.12 -14.12
CA ALA A 290 -14.76 -11.25 -13.28
C ALA A 290 -15.98 -10.54 -13.87
N GLN A 291 -17.15 -11.06 -13.50
CA GLN A 291 -18.48 -10.57 -13.84
C GLN A 291 -18.65 -9.09 -13.48
N THR A 292 -19.44 -8.39 -14.28
CA THR A 292 -19.68 -6.96 -14.22
C THR A 292 -20.36 -6.53 -12.91
N LEU A 293 -19.86 -5.47 -12.27
CA LEU A 293 -20.46 -4.82 -11.09
C LEU A 293 -21.60 -3.86 -11.52
N ASP A 294 -22.38 -4.23 -12.54
CA ASP A 294 -23.31 -3.33 -13.25
C ASP A 294 -24.54 -2.89 -12.44
N SER A 295 -24.72 -3.42 -11.21
CA SER A 295 -25.96 -3.26 -10.45
C SER A 295 -25.81 -2.54 -9.10
N ILE A 296 -24.69 -1.88 -8.82
CA ILE A 296 -24.49 -1.16 -7.54
C ILE A 296 -24.67 0.34 -7.76
N ASP A 297 -25.71 0.93 -7.14
CA ASP A 297 -25.85 2.39 -7.06
C ASP A 297 -24.81 2.96 -6.09
N LEU A 298 -23.68 3.39 -6.65
CA LEU A 298 -22.55 3.99 -5.91
C LEU A 298 -22.82 5.46 -5.50
N GLY A 299 -24.00 6.02 -5.81
CA GLY A 299 -24.39 7.39 -5.49
C GLY A 299 -25.26 7.53 -4.23
N GLY A 300 -25.73 6.42 -3.66
CA GLY A 300 -26.64 6.37 -2.50
C GLY A 300 -25.95 6.27 -1.13
N ASP A 301 -26.74 5.92 -0.11
CA ASP A 301 -26.28 5.67 1.26
C ASP A 301 -25.16 4.61 1.30
N ILE A 302 -24.30 4.65 2.32
CA ILE A 302 -23.27 3.62 2.55
C ILE A 302 -23.97 2.26 2.73
N ILE A 303 -23.63 1.25 1.93
CA ILE A 303 -24.21 -0.11 1.99
C ILE A 303 -23.15 -1.22 2.17
N THR A 304 -23.58 -2.42 2.56
CA THR A 304 -22.78 -3.65 2.45
C THR A 304 -23.02 -4.25 1.06
N THR A 305 -21.95 -4.63 0.34
CA THR A 305 -22.03 -5.16 -1.04
C THR A 305 -21.74 -6.66 -1.12
N TRP A 306 -21.56 -7.32 0.03
CA TRP A 306 -21.32 -8.76 0.10
C TRP A 306 -22.59 -9.58 -0.18
N ASN A 307 -22.50 -10.51 -1.13
CA ASN A 307 -23.55 -11.48 -1.46
C ASN A 307 -23.15 -12.89 -0.98
N MET A 308 -24.12 -13.67 -0.50
CA MET A 308 -23.88 -15.00 0.10
C MET A 308 -23.64 -16.15 -0.89
N ASP A 309 -23.87 -15.95 -2.20
CA ASP A 309 -23.72 -16.99 -3.22
C ASP A 309 -22.35 -16.87 -3.95
N GLU A 310 -21.34 -17.57 -3.42
CA GLU A 310 -19.99 -17.60 -3.98
C GLU A 310 -19.67 -18.96 -4.62
N SER A 311 -20.57 -19.46 -5.46
CA SER A 311 -20.26 -20.63 -6.27
C SER A 311 -19.31 -20.26 -7.43
N LYS A 312 -18.08 -20.79 -7.36
CA LYS A 312 -17.01 -20.85 -8.41
C LYS A 312 -15.86 -19.84 -8.25
N SER A 313 -14.88 -20.17 -7.41
CA SER A 313 -13.48 -19.78 -7.64
C SER A 313 -12.75 -20.95 -8.28
N SER A 314 -12.55 -20.89 -9.60
CA SER A 314 -11.75 -21.86 -10.35
C SER A 314 -10.24 -21.62 -10.15
N GLY A 315 -9.46 -22.72 -10.22
CA GLY A 315 -8.03 -22.75 -9.87
C GLY A 315 -7.16 -21.79 -10.67
N ILE A 316 -6.62 -20.77 -9.97
CA ILE A 316 -5.64 -19.83 -10.49
C ILE A 316 -4.25 -20.47 -10.40
N ASN A 317 -3.45 -20.39 -11.47
CA ASN A 317 -2.07 -20.89 -11.47
C ASN A 317 -1.10 -19.81 -10.92
N PHE A 318 -0.64 -19.99 -9.69
CA PHE A 318 0.28 -19.08 -8.98
C PHE A 318 1.77 -19.35 -9.23
N LEU A 319 2.08 -20.35 -10.08
CA LEU A 319 3.45 -20.73 -10.41
C LEU A 319 4.07 -19.80 -11.47
N ARG A 320 3.24 -19.13 -12.28
CA ARG A 320 3.71 -18.09 -13.21
C ARG A 320 3.19 -16.73 -12.80
N ARG A 321 4.11 -15.77 -12.71
CA ARG A 321 3.84 -14.41 -12.24
C ARG A 321 4.31 -13.38 -13.24
N SER A 322 3.45 -12.43 -13.56
CA SER A 322 3.84 -11.23 -14.30
C SER A 322 4.09 -10.08 -13.33
N VAL A 323 5.15 -9.30 -13.58
CA VAL A 323 5.37 -8.03 -12.88
C VAL A 323 4.56 -6.94 -13.58
N SER A 324 3.81 -6.16 -12.80
CA SER A 324 2.97 -5.08 -13.30
C SER A 324 2.98 -3.91 -12.34
N ILE A 325 2.64 -2.73 -12.88
CA ILE A 325 2.36 -1.53 -12.09
C ILE A 325 0.92 -1.62 -11.62
N PHE A 326 0.69 -1.49 -10.32
CA PHE A 326 -0.62 -1.46 -9.71
C PHE A 326 -0.91 -0.06 -9.16
N LEU A 327 -2.14 0.40 -9.38
CA LEU A 327 -2.71 1.57 -8.75
C LEU A 327 -3.61 1.14 -7.57
N LEU A 328 -3.43 1.76 -6.41
CA LEU A 328 -4.15 1.43 -5.17
C LEU A 328 -4.28 2.63 -4.22
N ASP A 329 -5.00 2.41 -3.10
CA ASP A 329 -5.29 3.36 -2.02
C ASP A 329 -6.08 4.59 -2.48
N PHE A 330 -7.40 4.45 -2.61
CA PHE A 330 -8.28 5.52 -3.12
C PHE A 330 -9.02 6.27 -2.00
N ASN A 331 -8.60 6.10 -0.74
CA ASN A 331 -9.33 6.59 0.44
C ASN A 331 -9.37 8.12 0.57
N GLN A 332 -8.48 8.85 -0.12
CA GLN A 332 -8.50 10.33 -0.13
C GLN A 332 -8.99 10.92 -1.45
N CYS A 333 -9.27 10.10 -2.46
CA CYS A 333 -9.80 10.56 -3.74
C CYS A 333 -11.13 11.26 -3.55
N LYS A 334 -11.28 12.41 -4.19
CA LYS A 334 -12.53 13.17 -4.23
C LYS A 334 -13.07 13.24 -5.63
N ARG A 335 -14.38 13.47 -5.74
CA ARG A 335 -15.02 13.72 -7.02
C ARG A 335 -14.42 14.96 -7.67
N MET A 336 -13.92 14.80 -8.89
CA MET A 336 -13.38 15.86 -9.72
C MET A 336 -14.36 16.17 -10.86
N PRO A 337 -15.20 17.22 -10.73
CA PRO A 337 -16.07 17.63 -11.83
C PRO A 337 -15.23 18.19 -13.00
N PRO A 338 -15.67 18.02 -14.26
CA PRO A 338 -15.02 18.61 -15.44
C PRO A 338 -15.26 20.13 -15.46
N SER A 339 -14.56 20.86 -14.59
CA SER A 339 -14.72 22.29 -14.36
C SER A 339 -13.38 22.87 -13.91
N PRO A 340 -13.19 24.21 -13.99
CA PRO A 340 -11.98 24.86 -13.51
C PRO A 340 -11.62 24.51 -12.06
N LYS A 341 -12.62 24.38 -11.18
CA LYS A 341 -12.40 23.95 -9.79
C LYS A 341 -11.89 22.51 -9.69
N GLY A 342 -12.44 21.60 -10.49
CA GLY A 342 -11.98 20.20 -10.51
C GLY A 342 -10.53 20.11 -10.97
N ILE A 343 -10.14 20.93 -11.95
CA ILE A 343 -8.74 21.05 -12.39
C ILE A 343 -7.86 21.56 -11.24
N ASP A 344 -8.29 22.56 -10.47
CA ASP A 344 -7.53 23.05 -9.32
C ASP A 344 -7.33 21.96 -8.24
N ASP A 345 -8.39 21.19 -7.97
CA ASP A 345 -8.33 20.06 -7.02
C ASP A 345 -7.35 18.98 -7.52
N ALA A 346 -7.35 18.66 -8.83
CA ALA A 346 -6.41 17.72 -9.44
C ALA A 346 -4.96 18.23 -9.45
N VAL A 347 -4.72 19.51 -9.74
CA VAL A 347 -3.39 20.13 -9.68
C VAL A 347 -2.85 20.06 -8.26
N LYS A 348 -3.70 20.35 -7.28
CA LYS A 348 -3.36 20.24 -5.86
C LYS A 348 -2.97 18.80 -5.51
N ALA A 349 -3.80 17.82 -5.86
CA ALA A 349 -3.52 16.40 -5.65
C ALA A 349 -2.19 15.97 -6.28
N PHE A 350 -1.93 16.39 -7.53
CA PHE A 350 -0.67 16.09 -8.23
C PHE A 350 0.57 16.53 -7.41
N TRP A 351 0.54 17.72 -6.80
CA TRP A 351 1.65 18.27 -6.03
C TRP A 351 1.73 17.78 -4.58
N GLU A 352 0.59 17.53 -3.93
CA GLU A 352 0.53 17.04 -2.54
C GLU A 352 0.83 15.54 -2.44
N ASN A 353 0.54 14.77 -3.48
CA ASN A 353 0.90 13.36 -3.52
C ASN A 353 2.41 13.17 -3.44
N ASP A 354 2.79 11.98 -2.96
CA ASP A 354 4.12 11.46 -3.19
C ASP A 354 4.48 11.57 -4.70
N PRO A 355 5.76 11.82 -5.03
CA PRO A 355 6.19 12.20 -6.37
C PRO A 355 6.30 10.98 -7.31
N TYR A 356 5.19 10.27 -7.49
CA TYR A 356 5.03 9.17 -8.45
C TYR A 356 5.26 9.68 -9.87
N TYR A 357 4.62 10.80 -10.23
CA TYR A 357 4.70 11.41 -11.54
C TYR A 357 6.02 12.19 -11.74
N PRO A 358 6.56 12.24 -12.98
CA PRO A 358 7.64 13.16 -13.31
C PRO A 358 7.25 14.61 -12.99
N ARG A 359 8.21 15.44 -12.57
CA ARG A 359 7.96 16.84 -12.22
C ARG A 359 8.39 17.76 -13.38
N PRO A 360 7.63 18.84 -13.68
CA PRO A 360 8.02 19.84 -14.67
C PRO A 360 9.20 20.70 -14.20
N GLY A 361 9.71 21.56 -15.09
CA GLY A 361 10.65 22.64 -14.74
C GLY A 361 12.13 22.29 -14.86
N TYR A 362 12.47 21.09 -15.31
CA TYR A 362 13.85 20.69 -15.56
C TYR A 362 14.37 21.22 -16.91
N LYS A 363 15.69 21.42 -16.98
CA LYS A 363 16.37 21.91 -18.18
C LYS A 363 16.17 20.92 -19.35
N LYS A 364 15.88 21.45 -20.53
CA LYS A 364 15.77 20.66 -21.77
C LYS A 364 17.00 19.77 -21.96
N GLY A 365 16.75 18.48 -22.22
CA GLY A 365 17.78 17.46 -22.43
C GLY A 365 18.18 16.67 -21.18
N THR A 366 17.70 17.00 -19.98
CA THR A 366 17.89 16.11 -18.81
C THR A 366 16.90 14.93 -18.86
N GLN A 367 17.19 13.88 -18.09
CA GLN A 367 16.31 12.72 -18.00
C GLN A 367 14.91 13.10 -17.50
N GLU A 368 14.81 13.96 -16.48
CA GLU A 368 13.55 14.42 -15.92
C GLU A 368 12.73 15.22 -16.92
N TRP A 369 13.39 16.06 -17.73
CA TRP A 369 12.71 16.77 -18.81
C TRP A 369 12.12 15.78 -19.83
N MET A 370 12.89 14.77 -20.25
CA MET A 370 12.39 13.74 -21.17
C MET A 370 11.20 12.96 -20.57
N LEU A 371 11.27 12.59 -19.29
CA LEU A 371 10.18 11.90 -18.59
C LEU A 371 8.92 12.77 -18.51
N TRP A 372 9.07 14.07 -18.24
CA TRP A 372 7.94 15.01 -18.20
C TRP A 372 7.30 15.20 -19.57
N GLU A 373 8.08 15.37 -20.64
CA GLU A 373 7.54 15.51 -22.00
C GLU A 373 6.79 14.25 -22.44
N GLN A 374 7.34 13.06 -22.16
CA GLN A 374 6.66 11.80 -22.44
C GLN A 374 5.37 11.69 -21.62
N PHE A 375 5.40 12.06 -20.34
CA PHE A 375 4.23 12.04 -19.46
C PHE A 375 3.10 12.91 -20.01
N LYS A 376 3.41 14.16 -20.41
CA LYS A 376 2.43 15.06 -21.03
C LYS A 376 1.83 14.44 -22.28
N SER A 377 2.67 13.89 -23.15
CA SER A 377 2.23 13.25 -24.40
C SER A 377 1.27 12.10 -24.13
N ASP A 378 1.67 11.11 -23.32
CA ASP A 378 0.83 9.94 -23.02
C ASP A 378 -0.45 10.33 -22.27
N TYR A 379 -0.38 11.30 -21.35
CA TYR A 379 -1.54 11.79 -20.61
C TYR A 379 -2.55 12.45 -21.53
N LEU A 380 -2.11 13.31 -22.46
CA LEU A 380 -2.99 13.97 -23.42
C LEU A 380 -3.64 12.97 -24.38
N VAL A 381 -2.85 12.06 -24.95
CA VAL A 381 -3.36 10.99 -25.83
C VAL A 381 -4.49 10.22 -25.13
N LYS A 382 -4.24 9.73 -23.90
CA LYS A 382 -5.27 9.00 -23.15
C LYS A 382 -6.47 9.88 -22.77
N SER A 383 -6.23 11.14 -22.43
CA SER A 383 -7.31 12.07 -22.07
C SER A 383 -8.25 12.32 -23.25
N TYR A 384 -7.72 12.49 -24.44
CA TYR A 384 -8.51 12.73 -25.65
C TYR A 384 -9.22 11.48 -26.16
N GLU A 385 -8.64 10.29 -25.94
CA GLU A 385 -9.38 9.02 -26.14
C GLU A 385 -10.64 8.93 -25.26
N ILE A 386 -10.66 9.57 -24.08
CA ILE A 386 -11.79 9.55 -23.13
C ILE A 386 -12.78 10.69 -23.38
N MET A 387 -12.29 11.90 -23.61
CA MET A 387 -13.10 13.13 -23.59
C MET A 387 -13.43 13.74 -24.96
N ASP A 388 -12.85 13.20 -26.05
CA ASP A 388 -12.75 13.82 -27.39
C ASP A 388 -11.67 14.92 -27.53
N ASP A 389 -11.17 15.12 -28.76
CA ASP A 389 -10.06 16.04 -29.10
C ASP A 389 -10.42 17.54 -28.92
N SER A 390 -11.70 17.87 -28.76
CA SER A 390 -12.14 19.25 -28.56
C SER A 390 -12.03 19.70 -27.09
N ALA A 391 -11.80 18.76 -26.18
CA ALA A 391 -11.66 19.04 -24.76
C ALA A 391 -10.44 19.91 -24.45
N THR A 392 -10.64 21.07 -23.83
CA THR A 392 -9.53 21.96 -23.44
C THR A 392 -8.95 21.62 -22.06
N MET A 393 -9.73 20.92 -21.23
CA MET A 393 -9.40 20.64 -19.82
C MET A 393 -8.12 19.81 -19.62
N PRO A 394 -7.81 18.77 -20.43
CA PRO A 394 -6.56 18.02 -20.28
C PRO A 394 -5.30 18.89 -20.43
N ALA A 395 -5.27 19.75 -21.46
CA ALA A 395 -4.16 20.68 -21.69
C ALA A 395 -4.10 21.76 -20.60
N GLU A 396 -5.25 22.26 -20.16
CA GLU A 396 -5.35 23.23 -19.08
C GLU A 396 -4.82 22.68 -17.75
N PHE A 397 -5.11 21.42 -17.42
CA PHE A 397 -4.53 20.76 -16.25
C PHE A 397 -2.99 20.76 -16.30
N LEU A 398 -2.40 20.32 -17.41
CA LEU A 398 -0.94 20.27 -17.55
C LEU A 398 -0.31 21.66 -17.47
N ARG A 399 -0.93 22.66 -18.10
CA ARG A 399 -0.48 24.07 -18.01
C ARG A 399 -0.44 24.55 -16.55
N ARG A 400 -1.50 24.29 -15.77
CA ARG A 400 -1.55 24.68 -14.34
C ARG A 400 -0.55 23.92 -13.48
N VAL A 401 -0.28 22.64 -13.78
CA VAL A 401 0.79 21.88 -13.13
C VAL A 401 2.16 22.53 -13.35
N GLU A 402 2.49 22.91 -14.60
CA GLU A 402 3.76 23.58 -14.93
C GLU A 402 3.88 24.95 -14.25
N GLU A 403 2.81 25.74 -14.23
CA GLU A 403 2.79 27.06 -13.57
C GLU A 403 2.98 26.96 -12.06
N HIS A 404 2.35 25.98 -11.42
CA HIS A 404 2.53 25.71 -9.99
C HIS A 404 3.99 25.35 -9.69
N GLY A 405 4.60 24.46 -10.49
CA GLY A 405 6.00 24.07 -10.33
C GLY A 405 6.98 25.23 -10.50
N ASN A 406 6.77 26.08 -11.51
CA ASN A 406 7.58 27.27 -11.74
C ASN A 406 7.46 28.29 -10.61
N SER A 407 6.26 28.45 -10.04
CA SER A 407 6.01 29.37 -8.93
C SER A 407 6.69 28.89 -7.64
N ALA A 408 6.60 27.60 -7.33
CA ALA A 408 7.25 27.00 -6.17
C ALA A 408 8.78 27.09 -6.26
N ALA A 409 9.37 26.82 -7.44
CA ALA A 409 10.80 26.95 -7.66
C ALA A 409 11.30 28.40 -7.46
N ARG A 410 10.54 29.39 -7.93
CA ARG A 410 10.84 30.83 -7.73
C ARG A 410 10.77 31.24 -6.26
N GLN A 411 9.80 30.73 -5.50
CA GLN A 411 9.69 31.02 -4.07
C GLN A 411 10.87 30.45 -3.27
N LEU A 412 11.34 29.24 -3.62
CA LEU A 412 12.55 28.65 -3.02
C LEU A 412 13.83 29.44 -3.37
N PHE A 413 13.90 30.05 -4.55
CA PHE A 413 15.05 30.88 -4.95
C PHE A 413 15.06 32.27 -4.29
N MET A 414 13.89 32.80 -3.92
CA MET A 414 13.73 34.10 -3.26
C MET A 414 13.80 34.02 -1.73
N GLY A 415 13.50 32.85 -1.16
CA GLY A 415 13.76 32.54 0.25
C GLY A 415 15.22 32.15 0.43
N GLY A 416 16.09 33.12 0.72
CA GLY A 416 17.51 32.87 1.05
C GLY A 416 17.71 31.81 2.16
N PRO A 417 18.96 31.39 2.44
CA PRO A 417 19.23 30.28 3.34
C PRO A 417 18.55 30.52 4.71
N PRO A 418 17.98 29.47 5.33
CA PRO A 418 17.26 29.63 6.58
C PRO A 418 18.17 30.29 7.63
N PRO A 419 17.68 31.27 8.40
CA PRO A 419 18.47 31.85 9.47
C PRO A 419 18.86 30.73 10.44
N ASN A 420 20.17 30.63 10.73
CA ASN A 420 20.74 29.73 11.72
C ASN A 420 19.86 29.72 12.98
N SER A 421 19.31 28.55 13.33
CA SER A 421 18.64 28.32 14.60
C SER A 421 19.68 28.34 15.71
N ALA A 422 20.06 29.55 16.13
CA ALA A 422 20.74 29.77 17.39
C ALA A 422 19.82 29.29 18.52
N THR A 423 20.30 28.25 19.20
CA THR A 423 20.03 27.87 20.59
C THR A 423 19.05 28.80 21.35
N ALA A 424 17.81 28.35 21.52
CA ALA A 424 16.89 28.92 22.50
C ALA A 424 17.23 28.38 23.89
N SER A 425 18.15 29.06 24.58
CA SER A 425 18.27 29.03 26.03
C SER A 425 17.08 29.77 26.66
N SER A 426 16.38 29.08 27.54
CA SER A 426 15.27 29.58 28.36
C SER A 426 15.71 30.66 29.35
N SER A 427 15.12 31.87 29.31
CA SER A 427 14.99 32.79 30.46
C SER A 427 13.92 33.88 30.17
N PRO A 428 13.37 34.61 31.16
CA PRO A 428 11.93 34.60 31.45
C PRO A 428 11.21 35.94 31.20
N THR A 429 9.88 35.86 31.22
CA THR A 429 8.91 36.97 31.16
C THR A 429 9.06 37.99 32.30
N PRO A 430 8.82 39.30 32.03
CA PRO A 430 8.95 40.36 33.02
C PRO A 430 7.67 40.54 33.85
N GLY A 431 7.83 40.70 35.16
CA GLY A 431 6.78 41.19 36.07
C GLY A 431 6.80 42.72 36.19
N PRO A 432 5.68 43.35 36.59
CA PRO A 432 5.60 44.79 36.75
C PRO A 432 6.14 45.27 38.10
N SER A 433 6.57 46.54 38.11
CA SER A 433 7.15 47.29 39.21
C SER A 433 6.21 47.51 40.39
N SER A 434 6.72 47.29 41.62
CA SER A 434 6.62 48.28 42.70
C SER A 434 7.63 47.97 43.82
N SER A 435 8.26 49.03 44.30
CA SER A 435 9.23 49.08 45.38
C SER A 435 8.60 48.78 46.75
N MET A 436 9.29 48.03 47.62
CA MET A 436 9.73 48.50 48.94
C MET A 436 10.44 47.40 49.75
N GLN A 437 11.65 47.77 50.19
CA GLN A 437 12.42 47.38 51.37
C GLN A 437 12.17 46.07 52.15
N ALA A 438 13.29 45.33 52.25
CA ALA A 438 13.94 44.89 53.49
C ALA A 438 13.44 43.61 54.22
N SER A 439 14.32 42.60 54.14
CA SER A 439 15.03 41.99 55.28
C SER A 439 14.67 40.56 55.71
N GLN A 440 15.76 39.82 55.97
CA GLN A 440 15.93 38.66 56.85
C GLN A 440 15.57 37.25 56.32
N SER A 441 16.64 36.47 56.12
CA SER A 441 16.76 35.00 56.26
C SER A 441 16.43 34.57 57.72
N PRO A 442 16.52 33.27 58.14
CA PRO A 442 16.90 32.04 57.41
C PRO A 442 16.02 30.77 57.68
N ILE A 443 16.31 29.70 56.92
CA ILE A 443 16.39 28.22 57.20
C ILE A 443 16.22 27.75 58.68
N PRO A 444 16.10 26.43 59.07
CA PRO A 444 15.84 25.13 58.38
C PRO A 444 14.89 24.13 59.11
N GLY A 445 14.75 22.93 58.51
CA GLY A 445 14.62 21.64 59.22
C GLY A 445 13.19 21.11 59.30
N SER A 446 12.85 19.83 59.31
CA SER A 446 13.52 18.51 59.23
C SER A 446 12.50 17.51 59.79
N SER A 447 12.62 16.22 59.45
CA SER A 447 12.07 15.05 60.16
C SER A 447 10.57 14.76 59.97
N SER A 448 10.21 13.62 59.35
CA SER A 448 9.83 12.32 59.98
C SER A 448 8.38 12.36 60.49
N SER A 449 7.47 11.39 60.33
CA SER A 449 7.53 9.93 60.46
C SER A 449 6.09 9.41 60.30
N ILE A 450 5.87 8.27 59.62
CA ILE A 450 5.34 7.00 60.18
C ILE A 450 3.81 6.91 60.40
N ALA A 451 3.24 5.82 59.84
CA ALA A 451 2.08 5.01 60.30
C ALA A 451 0.67 5.66 60.26
N ASP A 452 -0.45 4.96 60.11
CA ASP A 452 -0.79 3.54 59.97
C ASP A 452 -2.30 3.45 59.68
N THR A 453 -2.76 2.29 59.18
CA THR A 453 -4.11 1.68 59.43
C THR A 453 -5.36 2.43 58.91
N ASN A 454 -6.51 1.83 58.60
CA ASN A 454 -7.01 0.45 58.60
C ASN A 454 -8.28 0.40 57.71
N GLU A 455 -8.70 -0.82 57.35
CA GLU A 455 -10.08 -1.37 57.25
C GLU A 455 -11.29 -0.42 56.99
N GLY A 456 -12.31 -0.72 56.21
CA GLY A 456 -12.83 -1.97 55.66
C GLY A 456 -14.35 -1.81 55.39
N ASN A 457 -14.90 -2.80 54.67
CA ASN A 457 -16.32 -3.19 54.59
C ASN A 457 -17.37 -2.41 53.75
N SER A 458 -17.69 -3.02 52.58
CA SER A 458 -18.99 -3.59 52.18
C SER A 458 -20.31 -2.81 52.38
N ASN A 459 -21.09 -2.65 51.29
CA ASN A 459 -22.43 -3.24 51.20
C ASN A 459 -23.09 -3.18 49.81
N LYS A 460 -23.70 -4.30 49.40
CA LYS A 460 -24.64 -4.45 48.28
C LYS A 460 -26.07 -4.13 48.75
N LYS A 461 -26.89 -3.49 47.91
CA LYS A 461 -28.35 -3.73 47.89
C LYS A 461 -28.98 -3.45 46.51
N LYS A 462 -29.70 -4.46 46.02
CA LYS A 462 -30.59 -4.48 44.85
C LYS A 462 -31.84 -3.61 45.06
N LYS A 463 -32.43 -3.09 43.98
CA LYS A 463 -33.91 -3.09 43.81
C LYS A 463 -34.34 -3.04 42.33
N LYS A 464 -35.22 -3.99 42.00
CA LYS A 464 -36.02 -4.17 40.77
C LYS A 464 -36.99 -2.98 40.54
N LYS A 465 -37.33 -2.72 39.28
CA LYS A 465 -38.73 -2.47 38.86
C LYS A 465 -38.93 -2.80 37.37
N GLN A 466 -39.71 -3.86 37.12
CA GLN A 466 -40.44 -4.12 35.88
C GLN A 466 -41.68 -3.24 35.83
N ARG A 467 -42.08 -2.80 34.64
CA ARG A 467 -43.48 -2.51 34.27
C ARG A 467 -43.70 -2.98 32.83
N LYS A 468 -44.81 -3.69 32.62
CA LYS A 468 -45.25 -4.33 31.38
C LYS A 468 -46.77 -4.11 31.27
N TYR A 469 -47.27 -4.00 30.04
CA TYR A 469 -48.68 -3.99 29.55
C TYR A 469 -49.47 -2.68 29.74
N ALA A 470 -50.37 -2.22 28.86
CA ALA A 470 -51.03 -2.75 27.65
C ALA A 470 -51.81 -1.57 26.98
N THR A 471 -51.72 -1.33 25.66
CA THR A 471 -52.69 -1.61 24.55
C THR A 471 -53.77 -0.55 24.27
N LEU A 472 -54.04 -0.38 22.95
CA LEU A 472 -55.25 0.08 22.23
C LEU A 472 -55.23 1.50 21.63
N GLY A 473 -55.43 1.53 20.31
CA GLY A 473 -55.53 2.69 19.42
C GLY A 473 -55.04 2.35 18.03
#